data_AF-A0A6A8Q8U0-F1
#
_entry.id   AF-A0A6A8Q8U0-F1
#
_cell.length_a   1.000
_cell.length_b   1.000
_cell.length_c   1.000
_cell.angle_alpha   90.00
_cell.angle_beta   90.00
_cell.angle_gamma   90.00
#
_symmetry.space_group_name_H-M   'P 1'
#
loop_
_entity.id
_entity.type
_entity.pdbx_description
1 polymer ?
#
loop_
_entity_poly.entity_id
_entity_poly.type
_entity_poly.pdbx_seq_one_letter_code
_entity_poly.pdbx_strand_id
1 'polypeptide(L)'
;MSNLNHSKALYFSYVIVNLAWYAGIAMCVLFPVIVFLAFTGGPEYLQNSTLSFPISTQVILFSPDSTIDFMNIDSAVASVKLGYLAEYYPSTFFIVSVLIFMAELVVIYGVYQLRSILRDLKSEQVFTPTNMNRIKKTSISILALSPVGWLYHTFLSAPFGEYMQEHRVEINVGSADFGFITAALLIYVLALIFEKGYEQYQELKLTV
;
A
#
# COMPACT_ATOMS: atom_id res chain seq x y z
N MET A 1 -28.06 -17.10 19.55
CA MET A 1 -27.18 -16.36 18.62
C MET A 1 -27.39 -14.88 18.88
N SER A 2 -26.41 -14.18 19.47
CA SER A 2 -26.55 -12.74 19.76
C SER A 2 -26.60 -11.95 18.46
N ASN A 3 -27.61 -11.11 18.34
CA ASN A 3 -27.94 -10.29 17.17
C ASN A 3 -26.71 -9.46 16.73
N LEU A 4 -26.02 -9.87 15.65
CA LEU A 4 -24.87 -9.14 15.08
C LEU A 4 -25.24 -7.70 14.67
N ASN A 5 -26.53 -7.44 14.44
CA ASN A 5 -27.10 -6.11 14.20
C ASN A 5 -26.95 -5.12 15.38
N HIS A 6 -26.56 -5.56 16.57
CA HIS A 6 -26.29 -4.68 17.72
C HIS A 6 -24.80 -4.61 18.12
N SER A 7 -23.91 -5.21 17.33
CA SER A 7 -22.48 -5.08 17.58
C SER A 7 -22.01 -3.67 17.23
N LYS A 8 -21.74 -2.85 18.26
CA LYS A 8 -21.09 -1.54 18.10
C LYS A 8 -19.82 -1.64 17.26
N ALA A 9 -19.10 -2.75 17.35
CA ALA A 9 -17.90 -3.03 16.56
C ALA A 9 -18.20 -3.17 15.05
N LEU A 10 -19.26 -3.89 14.65
CA LEU A 10 -19.63 -4.02 13.24
C LEU A 10 -20.03 -2.67 12.63
N TYR A 11 -20.79 -1.87 13.38
CA TYR A 11 -21.16 -0.52 12.96
C TYR A 11 -19.92 0.38 12.80
N PHE A 12 -19.03 0.37 13.80
CA PHE A 12 -17.79 1.16 13.79
C PHE A 12 -16.87 0.77 12.62
N SER A 13 -16.63 -0.53 12.41
CA SER A 13 -15.83 -1.01 11.27
C SER A 13 -16.43 -0.60 9.94
N TYR A 14 -17.77 -0.68 9.79
CA TYR A 14 -18.44 -0.22 8.59
C TYR A 14 -18.24 1.27 8.35
N VAL A 15 -18.37 2.12 9.37
CA VAL A 15 -18.17 3.57 9.25
C VAL A 15 -16.74 3.90 8.82
N ILE A 16 -15.73 3.27 9.44
CA ILE A 16 -14.32 3.50 9.09
C ILE A 16 -14.04 3.09 7.65
N VAL A 17 -14.44 1.88 7.25
CA VAL A 17 -14.19 1.38 5.89
C VAL A 17 -14.93 2.22 4.85
N ASN A 18 -16.14 2.70 5.18
CA ASN A 18 -16.91 3.57 4.31
C ASN A 18 -16.24 4.96 4.17
N LEU A 19 -15.73 5.52 5.27
CA LEU A 19 -14.95 6.77 5.24
C LEU A 19 -13.68 6.60 4.38
N ALA A 20 -12.91 5.53 4.60
CA ALA A 20 -11.72 5.21 3.83
C ALA A 20 -12.02 5.05 2.34
N TRP A 21 -13.17 4.45 1.99
CA TRP A 21 -13.62 4.32 0.61
C TRP A 21 -13.88 5.68 -0.05
N TYR A 22 -14.63 6.58 0.60
CA TYR A 22 -14.91 7.91 0.05
C TYR A 22 -13.65 8.78 -0.02
N ALA A 23 -12.79 8.73 1.01
CA ALA A 23 -11.50 9.40 1.00
C ALA A 23 -10.62 8.87 -0.15
N GLY A 24 -10.60 7.56 -0.36
CA GLY A 24 -9.89 6.94 -1.48
C GLY A 24 -10.40 7.40 -2.85
N ILE A 25 -11.72 7.44 -3.06
CA ILE A 25 -12.29 7.98 -4.31
C ILE A 25 -11.85 9.44 -4.51
N ALA A 26 -11.93 10.27 -3.47
CA ALA A 26 -11.50 11.67 -3.56
C ALA A 26 -10.02 11.77 -3.96
N MET A 27 -9.15 10.96 -3.34
CA MET A 27 -7.73 10.90 -3.69
C MET A 27 -7.49 10.45 -5.13
N CYS A 28 -8.20 9.43 -5.62
CA CYS A 28 -8.09 8.99 -7.02
C CYS A 28 -8.49 10.04 -8.05
N VAL A 29 -9.34 11.00 -7.67
CA VAL A 29 -9.69 12.12 -8.56
C VAL A 29 -8.69 13.26 -8.40
N LEU A 30 -8.30 13.59 -7.17
CA LEU A 30 -7.38 14.69 -6.88
C LEU A 30 -5.96 14.41 -7.37
N PHE A 31 -5.46 13.18 -7.19
CA PHE A 31 -4.08 12.82 -7.51
C PHE A 31 -3.73 13.04 -9.00
N PRO A 32 -4.51 12.54 -9.98
CA PRO A 32 -4.25 12.83 -11.40
C PRO A 32 -4.32 14.31 -11.74
N VAL A 33 -5.22 15.06 -11.09
CA VAL A 33 -5.33 16.53 -11.27
C VAL A 33 -4.06 17.22 -10.79
N ILE A 34 -3.54 16.85 -9.61
CA ILE A 34 -2.29 17.40 -9.08
C ILE A 34 -1.11 17.07 -10.00
N VAL A 35 -1.02 15.83 -10.48
CA VAL A 35 0.04 15.41 -11.42
C VAL A 35 -0.07 16.20 -12.73
N PHE A 36 -1.27 16.36 -13.28
CA PHE A 36 -1.50 17.14 -14.50
C PHE A 36 -1.13 18.62 -14.33
N LEU A 37 -1.51 19.23 -13.20
CA LEU A 37 -1.14 20.62 -12.90
C LEU A 37 0.37 20.78 -12.71
N ALA A 38 1.05 19.80 -12.14
CA ALA A 38 2.51 19.81 -12.03
C ALA A 38 3.20 19.74 -13.40
N PHE A 39 2.64 18.98 -14.35
CA PHE A 39 3.15 18.89 -15.71
C PHE A 39 2.89 20.15 -16.55
N THR A 40 1.73 20.80 -16.36
CA THR A 40 1.28 21.91 -17.23
C THR A 40 1.51 23.30 -16.64
N GLY A 41 1.39 23.44 -15.33
CA GLY A 41 1.58 24.68 -14.58
C GLY A 41 2.99 24.88 -14.05
N GLY A 42 3.90 23.91 -14.24
CA GLY A 42 5.29 23.96 -13.82
C GLY A 42 5.55 23.43 -12.40
N PRO A 43 6.83 23.25 -12.03
CA PRO A 43 7.25 22.60 -10.79
C PRO A 43 6.90 23.39 -9.51
N GLU A 44 6.50 24.66 -9.64
CA GLU A 44 6.08 25.54 -8.55
C GLU A 44 4.92 24.96 -7.72
N TYR A 45 4.01 24.22 -8.37
CA TYR A 45 2.88 23.55 -7.72
C TYR A 45 3.29 22.40 -6.78
N LEU A 46 4.54 21.92 -6.88
CA LEU A 46 5.08 20.80 -6.10
C LEU A 46 6.30 21.18 -5.25
N GLN A 47 6.65 22.46 -5.15
CA GLN A 47 7.90 22.90 -4.49
C GLN A 47 8.02 22.48 -3.01
N ASN A 48 6.89 22.36 -2.32
CA ASN A 48 6.85 21.95 -0.91
C ASN A 48 6.56 20.45 -0.70
N SER A 49 6.32 19.71 -1.78
CA SER A 49 5.98 18.30 -1.70
C SER A 49 7.25 17.46 -1.75
N THR A 50 7.46 16.61 -0.76
CA THR A 50 8.61 15.73 -0.67
C THR A 50 8.19 14.27 -0.70
N LEU A 51 8.87 13.46 -1.50
CA LEU A 51 8.82 12.00 -1.37
C LEU A 51 9.98 11.54 -0.50
N SER A 52 9.68 10.69 0.46
CA SER A 52 10.66 10.12 1.38
C SER A 52 10.85 8.63 1.10
N PHE A 53 12.08 8.14 1.11
CA PHE A 53 12.40 6.73 0.95
C PHE A 53 13.50 6.30 1.93
N PRO A 54 13.44 5.05 2.44
CA PRO A 54 14.42 4.54 3.37
C PRO A 54 15.77 4.32 2.67
N ILE A 55 16.85 4.72 3.35
CA ILE A 55 18.24 4.45 2.95
C ILE A 55 18.91 3.54 3.99
N SER A 56 19.90 2.77 3.55
CA SER A 56 20.71 1.93 4.42
C SER A 56 21.44 2.80 5.44
N THR A 57 21.37 2.41 6.71
CA THR A 57 22.00 3.12 7.82
C THR A 57 23.50 2.88 7.91
N GLN A 58 24.06 2.07 7.00
CA GLN A 58 25.48 1.69 7.00
C GLN A 58 26.43 2.81 6.57
N VAL A 59 25.94 3.98 6.13
CA VAL A 59 26.82 5.10 5.73
C VAL A 59 26.26 6.44 6.23
N ILE A 60 26.60 6.80 7.47
CA ILE A 60 26.83 8.20 7.81
C ILE A 60 28.34 8.35 8.00
N LEU A 61 29.00 8.91 6.98
CA LEU A 61 30.41 9.28 7.01
C LEU A 61 30.61 10.31 8.13
N PHE A 62 31.16 9.86 9.26
CA PHE A 62 31.68 10.76 10.29
C PHE A 62 32.90 11.49 9.73
N SER A 63 32.93 12.81 9.91
CA SER A 63 34.15 13.59 9.68
C SER A 63 35.27 13.02 10.58
N PRO A 64 36.53 12.96 10.13
CA PRO A 64 37.60 12.20 10.81
C PRO A 64 37.93 12.62 12.26
N ASP A 65 37.33 13.69 12.77
CA ASP A 65 37.67 14.30 14.06
C ASP A 65 36.67 14.02 15.20
N SER A 66 35.59 13.25 15.00
CA SER A 66 34.64 12.94 16.09
C SER A 66 34.93 11.62 16.80
N THR A 67 35.37 11.70 18.05
CA THR A 67 35.53 10.59 19.03
C THR A 67 34.18 10.01 19.50
N ILE A 68 33.37 9.48 18.58
CA ILE A 68 32.10 8.82 18.91
C ILE A 68 32.19 7.36 18.46
N ASP A 69 32.29 6.45 19.42
CA ASP A 69 32.07 5.02 19.23
C ASP A 69 30.58 4.79 18.92
N PHE A 70 30.30 4.34 17.70
CA PHE A 70 29.04 3.76 17.21
C PHE A 70 27.73 4.47 17.59
N MET A 71 27.21 5.30 16.68
CA MET A 71 25.80 5.69 16.68
C MET A 71 24.98 4.61 15.95
N ASN A 72 24.20 3.81 16.69
CA ASN A 72 23.21 2.92 16.09
C ASN A 72 22.02 3.75 15.62
N ILE A 73 21.83 3.84 14.31
CA ILE A 73 20.70 4.55 13.70
C ILE A 73 19.71 3.48 13.25
N ASP A 74 18.55 3.42 13.91
CA ASP A 74 17.51 2.43 13.64
C ASP A 74 16.88 2.60 12.25
N SER A 75 16.87 3.82 11.70
CA SER A 75 16.42 4.09 10.33
C SER A 75 16.97 5.41 9.79
N ALA A 76 17.31 5.43 8.49
CA ALA A 76 17.69 6.64 7.78
C ALA A 76 16.73 6.84 6.58
N VAL A 77 16.33 8.09 6.36
CA VAL A 77 15.35 8.45 5.33
C VAL A 77 15.95 9.55 4.46
N ALA A 78 15.95 9.31 3.15
CA ALA A 78 16.25 10.35 2.17
C ALA A 78 14.93 10.95 1.66
N SER A 79 14.92 12.26 1.45
CA SER A 79 13.76 12.98 0.91
C SER A 79 14.14 13.71 -0.36
N VAL A 80 13.31 13.57 -1.40
CA VAL A 80 13.46 14.27 -2.67
C VAL A 80 12.26 15.17 -2.89
N LYS A 81 12.50 16.43 -3.27
CA LYS A 81 11.44 17.36 -3.65
C LYS A 81 10.81 16.92 -4.97
N LEU A 82 9.49 16.82 -5.00
CA LEU A 82 8.74 16.43 -6.19
C LEU A 82 8.94 17.44 -7.34
N GLY A 83 9.03 18.74 -7.03
CA GLY A 83 9.35 19.76 -8.03
C GLY A 83 10.69 19.51 -8.74
N TYR A 84 11.71 19.04 -8.02
CA TYR A 84 13.01 18.71 -8.60
C TYR A 84 12.93 17.51 -9.55
N LEU A 85 12.17 16.47 -9.17
CA LEU A 85 11.94 15.33 -10.06
C LEU A 85 11.16 15.73 -11.31
N ALA A 86 10.13 16.57 -11.17
CA ALA A 86 9.33 17.04 -12.31
C ALA A 86 10.16 17.88 -13.29
N GLU A 87 11.09 18.69 -12.79
CA GLU A 87 11.93 19.58 -13.60
C GLU A 87 13.11 18.85 -14.27
N TYR A 88 13.88 18.07 -13.52
CA TYR A 88 15.12 17.46 -14.01
C TYR A 88 14.97 16.00 -14.48
N TYR A 89 13.95 15.29 -14.00
CA TYR A 89 13.71 13.87 -14.32
C TYR A 89 12.22 13.60 -14.65
N PRO A 90 11.64 14.29 -15.65
CA PRO A 90 10.20 14.25 -15.92
C PRO A 90 9.66 12.85 -16.24
N SER A 91 10.47 12.00 -16.87
CA SER A 91 10.13 10.59 -17.15
C SER A 91 9.99 9.78 -15.86
N THR A 92 10.96 9.90 -14.94
CA THR A 92 10.89 9.26 -13.62
C THR A 92 9.71 9.78 -12.82
N PHE A 93 9.49 11.09 -12.80
CA PHE A 93 8.33 11.69 -12.16
C PHE A 93 7.00 11.11 -12.69
N PHE A 94 6.87 10.97 -14.01
CA PHE A 94 5.70 10.35 -14.64
C PHE A 94 5.52 8.89 -14.20
N ILE A 95 6.57 8.07 -14.31
CA ILE A 95 6.50 6.63 -13.98
C ILE A 95 6.16 6.43 -12.50
N VAL A 96 6.83 7.18 -11.61
CA VAL A 96 6.57 7.14 -10.17
C VAL A 96 5.12 7.56 -9.87
N SER A 97 4.61 8.60 -10.54
CA SER A 97 3.21 9.03 -10.38
C SER A 97 2.23 7.95 -10.83
N VAL A 98 2.50 7.26 -11.94
CA VAL A 98 1.68 6.13 -12.42
C VAL A 98 1.71 4.97 -11.42
N LEU A 99 2.88 4.65 -10.85
CA LEU A 99 3.02 3.58 -9.85
C LEU A 99 2.25 3.91 -8.55
N ILE A 100 2.32 5.16 -8.08
CA ILE A 100 1.52 5.61 -6.92
C ILE A 100 0.03 5.48 -7.24
N PHE A 101 -0.42 5.94 -8.41
CA PHE A 101 -1.82 5.85 -8.80
C PHE A 101 -2.30 4.39 -8.91
N MET A 102 -1.48 3.49 -9.46
CA MET A 102 -1.80 2.06 -9.47
C MET A 102 -1.89 1.48 -8.06
N ALA A 103 -0.99 1.86 -7.14
CA ALA A 103 -1.07 1.44 -5.74
C ALA A 103 -2.36 1.92 -5.09
N GLU A 104 -2.76 3.17 -5.30
CA GLU A 104 -4.02 3.74 -4.81
C GLU A 104 -5.23 2.94 -5.32
N LEU A 105 -5.28 2.63 -6.62
CA LEU A 105 -6.36 1.82 -7.20
C LEU A 105 -6.45 0.42 -6.57
N VAL A 106 -5.31 -0.22 -6.31
CA VAL A 106 -5.25 -1.53 -5.65
C VAL A 106 -5.78 -1.44 -4.21
N VAL A 107 -5.36 -0.43 -3.45
CA VAL A 107 -5.83 -0.19 -2.07
C VAL A 107 -7.33 0.05 -2.07
N ILE A 108 -7.82 0.94 -2.94
CA ILE A 108 -9.24 1.29 -3.06
C ILE A 108 -10.05 0.05 -3.42
N TYR A 109 -9.61 -0.74 -4.39
CA TYR A 109 -10.26 -2.01 -4.71
C TYR A 109 -10.32 -2.96 -3.51
N GLY A 110 -9.25 -3.08 -2.72
CA GLY A 110 -9.26 -3.84 -1.46
C GLY A 110 -10.29 -3.31 -0.45
N VAL A 111 -10.34 -2.00 -0.25
CA VAL A 111 -11.32 -1.33 0.63
C VAL A 111 -12.76 -1.54 0.13
N TYR A 112 -12.99 -1.55 -1.19
CA TYR A 112 -14.29 -1.88 -1.78
C TYR A 112 -14.75 -3.31 -1.42
N GLN A 113 -13.83 -4.28 -1.49
CA GLN A 113 -14.14 -5.66 -1.10
C GLN A 113 -14.53 -5.73 0.39
N LEU A 114 -13.75 -5.08 1.26
CA LEU A 114 -14.05 -5.00 2.69
C LEU A 114 -15.40 -4.33 2.97
N ARG A 115 -15.69 -3.21 2.29
CA ARG A 115 -16.98 -2.51 2.39
C ARG A 115 -18.14 -3.43 2.03
N SER A 116 -17.98 -4.19 0.96
CA SER A 116 -19.00 -5.11 0.48
C SER A 116 -19.21 -6.28 1.45
N ILE A 117 -18.13 -6.85 2.01
CA ILE A 117 -18.21 -7.88 3.05
C ILE A 117 -18.96 -7.33 4.29
N LEU A 118 -18.61 -6.13 4.76
CA LEU A 118 -19.27 -5.51 5.91
C LEU A 118 -20.75 -5.17 5.66
N ARG A 119 -21.12 -4.85 4.42
CA ARG A 119 -22.52 -4.67 4.03
C ARG A 119 -23.29 -5.99 4.12
N ASP A 120 -22.72 -7.08 3.63
CA ASP A 120 -23.38 -8.39 3.63
C ASP A 120 -23.45 -9.00 5.05
N LEU A 121 -22.46 -8.69 5.91
CA LEU A 121 -22.51 -8.97 7.35
C LEU A 121 -23.70 -8.31 8.06
N LYS A 122 -24.07 -7.08 7.67
CA LYS A 122 -25.25 -6.39 8.22
C LYS A 122 -26.57 -7.03 7.78
N SER A 123 -26.59 -7.70 6.62
CA SER A 123 -27.76 -8.45 6.14
C SER A 123 -27.75 -9.92 6.57
N GLU A 124 -26.94 -10.28 7.57
CA GLU A 124 -26.78 -11.65 8.10
C GLU A 124 -26.29 -12.69 7.08
N GLN A 125 -25.77 -12.25 5.93
CA GLN A 125 -25.22 -13.10 4.87
C GLN A 125 -23.71 -13.24 5.02
N VAL A 126 -23.28 -13.86 6.10
CA VAL A 126 -21.86 -13.91 6.49
C VAL A 126 -21.06 -14.89 5.65
N PHE A 127 -21.50 -16.15 5.61
CA PHE A 127 -20.80 -17.25 4.92
C PHE A 127 -21.43 -17.49 3.55
N THR A 128 -21.03 -16.69 2.56
CA THR A 128 -21.43 -16.88 1.16
C THR A 128 -20.19 -17.09 0.28
N PRO A 129 -20.32 -17.86 -0.82
CA PRO A 129 -19.24 -17.99 -1.80
C PRO A 129 -18.76 -16.64 -2.33
N THR A 130 -19.68 -15.67 -2.44
CA THR A 130 -19.37 -14.30 -2.82
C THR A 130 -18.42 -13.65 -1.83
N ASN A 131 -18.70 -13.70 -0.51
CA ASN A 131 -17.83 -13.11 0.50
C ASN A 131 -16.48 -13.81 0.59
N MET A 132 -16.43 -15.14 0.43
CA MET A 132 -15.16 -15.88 0.38
C MET A 132 -14.28 -15.41 -0.79
N ASN A 133 -14.89 -15.20 -1.96
CA ASN A 133 -14.17 -14.64 -3.11
C ASN A 133 -13.68 -13.21 -2.87
N ARG A 134 -14.44 -12.39 -2.13
CA ARG A 134 -14.02 -11.03 -1.76
C ARG A 134 -12.83 -11.03 -0.79
N ILE A 135 -12.78 -11.96 0.16
CA ILE A 135 -11.61 -12.12 1.06
C ILE A 135 -10.38 -12.51 0.23
N LYS A 136 -10.51 -13.48 -0.69
CA LYS A 136 -9.43 -13.87 -1.62
C LYS A 136 -8.94 -12.68 -2.47
N LYS A 137 -9.86 -11.86 -2.99
CA LYS A 137 -9.51 -10.64 -3.74
C LYS A 137 -8.77 -9.62 -2.88
N THR A 138 -9.17 -9.47 -1.61
CA THR A 138 -8.51 -8.55 -0.67
C THR A 138 -7.07 -8.98 -0.41
N SER A 139 -6.80 -10.26 -0.20
CA SER A 139 -5.42 -10.74 -0.04
C SER A 139 -4.59 -10.60 -1.31
N ILE A 140 -5.16 -10.84 -2.49
CA ILE A 140 -4.49 -10.57 -3.77
C ILE A 140 -4.12 -9.08 -3.90
N SER A 141 -5.02 -8.17 -3.49
CA SER A 141 -4.72 -6.73 -3.47
C SER A 141 -3.55 -6.40 -2.56
N ILE A 142 -3.47 -7.02 -1.36
CA ILE A 142 -2.33 -6.82 -0.45
C ILE A 142 -1.03 -7.34 -1.09
N LEU A 143 -1.07 -8.53 -1.71
CA LEU A 143 0.11 -9.09 -2.40
C LEU A 143 0.58 -8.21 -3.56
N ALA A 144 -0.35 -7.61 -4.31
CA ALA A 144 -0.03 -6.75 -5.44
C ALA A 144 0.70 -5.46 -5.05
N LEU A 145 0.60 -5.00 -3.79
CA LEU A 145 1.32 -3.81 -3.32
C LEU A 145 2.84 -4.03 -3.23
N SER A 146 3.29 -5.25 -2.95
CA SER A 146 4.72 -5.54 -2.83
C SER A 146 5.52 -5.32 -4.11
N PRO A 147 5.16 -5.88 -5.28
CA PRO A 147 5.88 -5.61 -6.52
C PRO A 147 5.74 -4.14 -6.96
N VAL A 148 4.61 -3.48 -6.67
CA VAL A 148 4.44 -2.05 -6.95
C VAL A 148 5.40 -1.20 -6.12
N GLY A 149 5.55 -1.50 -4.83
CA GLY A 149 6.52 -0.83 -3.95
C GLY A 149 7.97 -1.06 -4.40
N TRP A 150 8.31 -2.27 -4.80
CA TRP A 150 9.64 -2.58 -5.35
C TRP A 150 9.95 -1.78 -6.62
N LEU A 151 9.00 -1.74 -7.57
CA LEU A 151 9.12 -0.92 -8.78
C LEU A 151 9.24 0.56 -8.43
N TYR A 152 8.42 1.05 -7.50
CA TYR A 152 8.44 2.44 -7.04
C TYR A 152 9.84 2.84 -6.55
N HIS A 153 10.44 2.05 -5.66
CA HIS A 153 11.79 2.33 -5.16
C HIS A 153 12.86 2.24 -6.25
N THR A 154 12.73 1.30 -7.18
CA THR A 154 13.66 1.12 -8.29
C THR A 154 13.64 2.31 -9.27
N PHE A 155 12.46 2.81 -9.61
CA PHE A 155 12.36 3.96 -10.51
C PHE A 155 12.72 5.26 -9.81
N LEU A 156 12.38 5.41 -8.53
CA LEU A 156 12.74 6.59 -7.75
C LEU A 156 14.25 6.71 -7.52
N SER A 157 14.95 5.57 -7.37
CA SER A 157 16.39 5.53 -7.15
C SER A 157 17.22 5.78 -8.42
N ALA A 158 16.70 5.40 -9.59
CA ALA A 158 17.45 5.42 -10.84
C ALA A 158 18.12 6.78 -11.18
N PRO A 159 17.47 7.94 -11.03
CA PRO A 159 18.10 9.25 -11.26
C PRO A 159 19.32 9.55 -10.40
N PHE A 160 19.40 8.96 -9.22
CA PHE A 160 20.38 9.27 -8.19
C PHE A 160 21.48 8.21 -8.09
N GLY A 161 21.53 7.26 -9.03
CA GLY A 161 22.42 6.10 -8.98
C GLY A 161 23.90 6.49 -8.87
N GLU A 162 24.37 7.48 -9.64
CA GLU A 162 25.76 7.96 -9.58
C GLU A 162 26.08 8.61 -8.23
N TYR A 163 25.20 9.50 -7.75
CA TYR A 163 25.35 10.15 -6.45
C TYR A 163 25.37 9.13 -5.30
N MET A 164 24.51 8.12 -5.36
CA MET A 164 24.47 7.01 -4.41
C MET A 164 25.75 6.18 -4.42
N GLN A 165 26.29 5.86 -5.60
CA GLN A 165 27.56 5.13 -5.72
C GLN A 165 28.73 5.93 -5.16
N GLU A 166 28.80 7.22 -5.49
CA GLU A 166 29.85 8.13 -5.01
C GLU A 166 29.84 8.28 -3.49
N HIS A 167 28.65 8.45 -2.90
CA HIS A 167 28.49 8.66 -1.46
C HIS A 167 28.29 7.34 -0.67
N ARG A 168 28.40 6.19 -1.35
CA ARG A 168 28.13 4.84 -0.80
C ARG A 168 26.76 4.73 -0.11
N VAL A 169 25.78 5.51 -0.55
CA VAL A 169 24.41 5.46 -0.03
C VAL A 169 23.68 4.34 -0.77
N GLU A 170 23.34 3.27 -0.07
CA GLU A 170 22.47 2.24 -0.62
C GLU A 170 21.02 2.57 -0.27
N ILE A 171 20.15 2.64 -1.28
CA ILE A 171 18.71 2.60 -1.01
C ILE A 171 18.36 1.20 -0.56
N ASN A 172 17.68 1.12 0.58
CA ASN A 172 16.99 -0.11 0.93
C ASN A 172 15.80 -0.21 -0.04
N VAL A 173 16.03 -0.84 -1.19
CA VAL A 173 14.99 -1.20 -2.15
C VAL A 173 14.18 -2.24 -1.42
N GLY A 174 13.22 -1.76 -0.62
CA GLY A 174 12.64 -2.51 0.49
C GLY A 174 12.48 -3.96 0.10
N SER A 175 13.22 -4.84 0.79
CA SER A 175 13.00 -6.28 0.64
C SER A 175 11.51 -6.47 0.80
N ALA A 176 10.86 -7.11 -0.18
CA ALA A 176 9.44 -7.35 -0.19
C ALA A 176 8.99 -7.68 1.23
N ASP A 177 8.21 -6.78 1.86
CA ASP A 177 7.99 -6.87 3.30
C ASP A 177 7.33 -8.20 3.59
N PHE A 178 8.15 -9.12 4.11
CA PHE A 178 7.76 -10.50 4.32
C PHE A 178 6.56 -10.55 5.25
N GLY A 179 6.39 -9.57 6.15
CA GLY A 179 5.20 -9.43 6.99
C GLY A 179 3.93 -9.25 6.18
N PHE A 180 3.91 -8.35 5.19
CA PHE A 180 2.74 -8.15 4.32
C PHE A 180 2.46 -9.37 3.44
N ILE A 181 3.50 -10.01 2.91
CA ILE A 181 3.35 -11.23 2.10
C ILE A 181 2.76 -12.36 2.96
N THR A 182 3.33 -12.62 4.13
CA THR A 182 2.84 -13.66 5.04
C THR A 182 1.42 -13.36 5.50
N ALA A 183 1.09 -12.13 5.86
CA ALA A 183 -0.27 -11.74 6.24
C ALA A 183 -1.28 -11.98 5.10
N ALA A 184 -0.93 -11.60 3.87
CA ALA A 184 -1.80 -11.80 2.72
C ALA A 184 -2.00 -13.28 2.38
N LEU A 185 -0.94 -14.08 2.44
CA LEU A 185 -1.02 -15.53 2.25
C LEU A 185 -1.87 -16.19 3.33
N LEU A 186 -1.72 -15.79 4.59
CA LEU A 186 -2.55 -16.28 5.70
C LEU A 186 -4.03 -15.95 5.45
N ILE A 187 -4.37 -14.72 5.09
CA ILE A 187 -5.75 -14.32 4.77
C ILE A 187 -6.30 -15.14 3.60
N TYR A 188 -5.47 -15.36 2.57
CA TYR A 188 -5.86 -16.16 1.41
C TYR A 188 -6.14 -17.62 1.76
N VAL A 189 -5.24 -18.26 2.52
CA VAL A 189 -5.39 -19.65 2.97
C VAL A 189 -6.62 -19.81 3.87
N LEU A 190 -6.84 -18.87 4.80
CA LEU A 190 -8.06 -18.87 5.62
C LEU A 190 -9.32 -18.79 4.77
N ALA A 191 -9.33 -17.94 3.73
CA ALA A 191 -10.47 -17.84 2.82
C ALA A 191 -10.75 -19.15 2.07
N LEU A 192 -9.70 -19.87 1.65
CA LEU A 192 -9.84 -21.19 1.02
C LEU A 192 -10.36 -22.26 1.99
N ILE A 193 -9.89 -22.26 3.24
CA ILE A 193 -10.37 -23.18 4.28
C ILE A 193 -11.87 -22.94 4.53
N PHE A 194 -12.28 -21.67 4.65
CA PHE A 194 -13.69 -21.34 4.83
C PHE A 194 -14.55 -21.75 3.64
N GLU A 195 -14.06 -21.55 2.41
CA GLU A 195 -14.76 -21.99 1.20
C GLU A 195 -14.97 -23.50 1.19
N LYS A 196 -13.92 -24.30 1.47
CA LYS A 196 -14.03 -25.75 1.53
C LYS A 196 -14.93 -26.23 2.66
N GLY A 197 -14.86 -25.61 3.84
CA GLY A 197 -15.77 -25.92 4.95
C GLY A 197 -17.23 -25.63 4.62
N TYR A 198 -17.50 -24.55 3.88
CA TYR A 198 -18.85 -24.21 3.43
C TYR A 198 -19.38 -25.18 2.37
N GLU A 199 -18.55 -25.56 1.39
CA GLU A 199 -18.90 -26.58 0.38
C GLU A 199 -19.30 -27.90 1.07
N GLN A 200 -18.47 -28.41 1.98
CA GLN A 200 -18.77 -29.65 2.71
C GLN A 200 -20.04 -29.55 3.56
N TYR A 201 -20.28 -28.41 4.21
CA TYR A 201 -21.50 -28.20 4.99
C TYR A 201 -22.76 -28.25 4.11
N GLN A 202 -22.71 -27.66 2.91
CA GLN A 202 -23.83 -27.70 1.97
C GLN A 202 -24.05 -29.11 1.42
N GLU A 203 -22.99 -29.85 1.11
CA GLU A 203 -23.08 -31.25 0.68
C GLU A 203 -23.72 -32.15 1.74
N LEU A 204 -23.30 -32.02 3.00
CA LEU A 204 -23.88 -32.76 4.13
C LEU A 204 -25.35 -32.43 4.35
N LYS A 205 -25.77 -31.18 4.11
CA LYS A 205 -27.17 -30.76 4.21
C LYS A 205 -28.04 -31.33 3.09
N LEU A 206 -27.46 -31.70 1.95
CA LEU A 206 -28.16 -32.30 0.81
C LEU A 206 -28.25 -33.83 0.90
N THR A 207 -27.45 -34.45 1.77
CA THR A 207 -27.37 -35.92 1.93
C THR A 207 -28.14 -36.46 3.13
N VAL A 208 -28.64 -35.60 4.02
CA VAL A 208 -29.51 -35.95 5.17
C VAL A 208 -30.92 -35.43 4.91
#